data_AF-A0A6G0IBX8-F1
#
_entry.id   AF-A0A6G0IBX8-F1
#
_cell.length_a   1.000
_cell.length_b   1.000
_cell.length_c   1.000
_cell.angle_alpha   90.00
_cell.angle_beta   90.00
_cell.angle_gamma   90.00
#
_symmetry.space_group_name_H-M   'P 1'
#
loop_
_entity.id
_entity.type
_entity.pdbx_description
1 polymer ?
#
loop_
_entity_poly.entity_id
_entity_poly.type
_entity_poly.pdbx_seq_one_letter_code
_entity_poly.pdbx_strand_id
1 'polypeptide(L)'
;MNSDPVLIVGAGLSAADAVLCACNSNIRVLHVFRKNVDDQDLIFKQLPKTLYPEYHKVYNMMCSQTYTNVAPSSTSNRPQAVSIATSVCAKMCPKPQLAAGTMAGNASVNLFPDYTSFPEHCVVSFQSDKKCLLQGNNSLKAFKISMVLVLIGTNPNLFFLKGQGQYLGQDPTKPVSCKQNPIDIHPYTFECTKEPGLFAMGPLVGDNFVRFLKGGALGIASCLLKRLKKKGKLISNGGNNFI
;
A
#
# COMPACT_ATOMS: atom_id res chain seq x y z
N MET A 1 11.66 -26.09 -8.69
CA MET A 1 10.70 -26.36 -7.60
C MET A 1 9.81 -25.13 -7.44
N ASN A 2 8.50 -25.22 -7.70
CA ASN A 2 7.59 -24.09 -7.52
C ASN A 2 7.23 -23.96 -6.03
N SER A 3 7.89 -23.04 -5.32
CA SER A 3 7.55 -22.70 -3.94
C SER A 3 6.16 -22.07 -3.86
N ASP A 4 5.46 -22.25 -2.72
CA ASP A 4 4.18 -21.60 -2.44
C ASP A 4 4.35 -20.07 -2.42
N PRO A 5 3.37 -19.29 -2.92
CA PRO A 5 3.49 -17.84 -3.04
C PRO A 5 3.51 -17.12 -1.69
N VAL A 6 4.03 -15.90 -1.67
CA VAL A 6 3.93 -14.97 -0.55
C VAL A 6 2.63 -14.17 -0.67
N LEU A 7 1.92 -14.03 0.44
CA LEU A 7 0.72 -13.19 0.54
C LEU A 7 1.10 -11.80 1.07
N ILE A 8 0.74 -10.76 0.34
CA ILE A 8 0.91 -9.37 0.75
C ILE A 8 -0.47 -8.76 0.98
N VAL A 9 -0.72 -8.21 2.16
CA VAL A 9 -2.02 -7.63 2.54
C VAL A 9 -1.87 -6.13 2.76
N GLY A 10 -2.62 -5.32 2.01
CA GLY A 10 -2.63 -3.85 2.13
C GLY A 10 -2.48 -3.15 0.78
N ALA A 11 -2.75 -1.84 0.73
CA ALA A 11 -2.66 -1.04 -0.50
C ALA A 11 -1.91 0.29 -0.28
N GLY A 12 -1.00 0.31 0.71
CA GLY A 12 -0.12 1.46 0.97
C GLY A 12 1.25 1.32 0.32
N LEU A 13 2.11 2.32 0.51
CA LEU A 13 3.48 2.30 -0.01
C LEU A 13 4.30 1.11 0.51
N SER A 14 4.18 0.76 1.79
CA SER A 14 4.88 -0.41 2.34
C SER A 14 4.46 -1.72 1.67
N ALA A 15 3.17 -1.87 1.32
CA ALA A 15 2.70 -3.03 0.57
C ALA A 15 3.26 -3.04 -0.85
N ALA A 16 3.35 -1.87 -1.49
CA ALA A 16 3.98 -1.74 -2.81
C ALA A 16 5.48 -2.09 -2.78
N ASP A 17 6.22 -1.65 -1.76
CA ASP A 17 7.63 -2.01 -1.55
C ASP A 17 7.79 -3.52 -1.40
N ALA A 18 6.93 -4.16 -0.61
CA ALA A 18 6.94 -5.61 -0.45
C ALA A 18 6.65 -6.34 -1.78
N VAL A 19 5.70 -5.85 -2.58
CA VAL A 19 5.40 -6.39 -3.91
C VAL A 19 6.63 -6.27 -4.80
N LEU A 20 7.25 -5.10 -4.87
CA LEU A 20 8.44 -4.86 -5.70
C LEU A 20 9.61 -5.76 -5.25
N CYS A 21 9.86 -5.86 -3.95
CA CYS A 21 10.92 -6.69 -3.39
C CYS A 21 10.73 -8.18 -3.75
N ALA A 22 9.53 -8.71 -3.56
CA ALA A 22 9.20 -10.10 -3.87
C ALA A 22 9.28 -10.38 -5.38
N CYS A 23 8.67 -9.51 -6.20
CA CYS A 23 8.69 -9.65 -7.65
C CYS A 23 10.11 -9.57 -8.24
N ASN A 24 10.94 -8.64 -7.76
CA ASN A 24 12.35 -8.53 -8.19
C ASN A 24 13.20 -9.74 -7.77
N SER A 25 12.75 -10.49 -6.76
CA SER A 25 13.39 -11.72 -6.29
C SER A 25 12.81 -12.98 -6.95
N ASN A 26 11.97 -12.82 -7.98
CA ASN A 26 11.25 -13.92 -8.66
C ASN A 26 10.41 -14.79 -7.71
N ILE A 27 9.83 -14.17 -6.68
CA ILE A 27 8.91 -14.82 -5.74
C ILE A 27 7.49 -14.59 -6.23
N ARG A 28 6.67 -15.66 -6.25
CA ARG A 28 5.24 -15.56 -6.59
C ARG A 28 4.49 -14.77 -5.52
N VAL A 29 3.66 -13.82 -5.95
CA VAL A 29 2.96 -12.87 -5.06
C VAL A 29 1.46 -12.98 -5.24
N LEU A 30 0.74 -13.20 -4.14
CA LEU A 30 -0.68 -12.91 -4.03
C LEU A 30 -0.83 -11.58 -3.29
N HIS A 31 -1.37 -10.56 -3.95
CA HIS A 31 -1.52 -9.22 -3.38
C HIS A 31 -3.00 -8.92 -3.11
N VAL A 32 -3.37 -8.87 -1.83
CA VAL A 32 -4.77 -8.73 -1.37
C VAL A 32 -4.98 -7.37 -0.73
N PHE A 33 -6.04 -6.69 -1.13
CA PHE A 33 -6.43 -5.42 -0.54
C PHE A 33 -7.94 -5.20 -0.63
N ARG A 34 -8.47 -4.47 0.35
CA ARG A 34 -9.92 -4.24 0.49
C ARG A 34 -10.45 -3.14 -0.41
N LYS A 35 -9.58 -2.23 -0.85
CA LYS A 35 -9.96 -1.10 -1.70
C LYS A 35 -10.24 -1.56 -3.12
N ASN A 36 -11.19 -0.90 -3.77
CA ASN A 36 -11.32 -0.98 -5.22
C ASN A 36 -10.15 -0.23 -5.89
N VAL A 37 -9.71 -0.67 -7.08
CA VAL A 37 -8.59 -0.03 -7.80
C VAL A 37 -8.92 1.40 -8.27
N ASP A 38 -10.19 1.71 -8.45
CA ASP A 38 -10.69 3.03 -8.84
C ASP A 38 -10.93 3.97 -7.64
N ASP A 39 -10.70 3.50 -6.40
CA ASP A 39 -10.74 4.33 -5.19
C ASP A 39 -9.77 5.51 -5.27
N GLN A 40 -10.27 6.73 -5.04
CA GLN A 40 -9.50 7.98 -5.09
C GLN A 40 -8.52 8.13 -3.91
N ASP A 41 -8.77 7.42 -2.81
CA ASP A 41 -7.93 7.42 -1.61
C ASP A 41 -6.71 6.50 -1.74
N LEU A 42 -6.49 5.87 -2.89
CA LEU A 42 -5.26 5.14 -3.16
C LEU A 42 -4.10 6.12 -3.32
N ILE A 43 -3.09 5.96 -2.47
CA ILE A 43 -1.91 6.83 -2.43
C ILE A 43 -1.18 6.89 -3.78
N PHE A 44 -1.29 5.84 -4.59
CA PHE A 44 -0.70 5.76 -5.93
C PHE A 44 -1.17 6.85 -6.88
N LYS A 45 -2.42 7.34 -6.74
CA LYS A 45 -2.99 8.42 -7.57
C LYS A 45 -2.51 9.81 -7.16
N GLN A 46 -2.03 9.94 -5.92
CA GLN A 46 -1.61 11.22 -5.33
C GLN A 46 -0.10 11.48 -5.53
N LEU A 47 0.63 10.48 -6.02
CA LEU A 47 2.08 10.54 -6.22
C LEU A 47 2.40 11.09 -7.62
N PRO A 48 3.35 12.02 -7.76
CA PRO A 48 3.84 12.40 -9.09
C PRO A 48 4.56 11.23 -9.77
N LYS A 49 4.08 10.81 -10.95
CA LYS A 49 4.66 9.69 -11.71
C LYS A 49 6.14 9.87 -12.06
N THR A 50 6.58 11.10 -12.27
CA THR A 50 7.98 11.43 -12.55
C THR A 50 8.90 11.16 -11.38
N LEU A 51 8.42 11.33 -10.14
CA LEU A 51 9.20 11.12 -8.92
C LEU A 51 9.08 9.69 -8.39
N TYR A 52 7.99 9.00 -8.71
CA TYR A 52 7.66 7.67 -8.18
C TYR A 52 7.14 6.70 -9.25
N PRO A 53 7.91 6.44 -10.33
CA PRO A 53 7.49 5.57 -11.42
C PRO A 53 7.27 4.11 -10.96
N GLU A 54 8.03 3.63 -9.98
CA GLU A 54 7.94 2.27 -9.41
C GLU A 54 6.60 2.00 -8.73
N TYR A 55 6.04 2.98 -8.01
CA TYR A 55 4.72 2.84 -7.38
C TYR A 55 3.58 2.87 -8.39
N HIS A 56 3.72 3.63 -9.48
CA HIS A 56 2.78 3.58 -10.59
C HIS A 56 2.83 2.24 -11.31
N LYS A 57 4.01 1.62 -11.40
CA LYS A 57 4.16 0.27 -11.93
C LYS A 57 3.40 -0.75 -11.07
N VAL A 58 3.50 -0.68 -9.74
CA VAL A 58 2.68 -1.52 -8.84
C VAL A 58 1.19 -1.27 -9.05
N TYR A 59 0.77 0.00 -9.11
CA TYR A 59 -0.63 0.34 -9.37
C TYR A 59 -1.15 -0.23 -10.69
N ASN A 60 -0.38 -0.14 -11.78
CA ASN A 60 -0.75 -0.76 -13.05
C ASN A 60 -0.89 -2.29 -12.94
N MET A 61 -0.02 -2.95 -12.19
CA MET A 61 -0.16 -4.39 -11.92
C MET A 61 -1.42 -4.70 -11.08
N MET A 62 -1.72 -3.88 -10.06
CA MET A 62 -2.94 -4.02 -9.27
C MET A 62 -4.19 -4.01 -10.15
N CYS A 63 -4.22 -3.18 -11.20
CA CYS A 63 -5.36 -3.08 -12.14
C CYS A 63 -5.38 -4.18 -13.21
N SER A 64 -4.22 -4.56 -13.77
CA SER A 64 -4.15 -5.39 -14.98
C SER A 64 -4.00 -6.89 -14.72
N GLN A 65 -3.48 -7.30 -13.57
CA GLN A 65 -3.18 -8.71 -13.25
C GLN A 65 -4.10 -9.22 -12.14
N THR A 66 -5.39 -8.88 -12.27
CA THR A 66 -6.43 -9.26 -11.31
C THR A 66 -6.76 -10.74 -11.42
N TYR A 67 -7.02 -11.35 -10.27
CA TYR A 67 -7.48 -12.72 -10.20
C TYR A 67 -8.83 -12.85 -10.90
N THR A 68 -8.86 -13.58 -12.02
CA THR A 68 -10.10 -13.94 -12.70
C THR A 68 -10.58 -15.29 -12.19
N ASN A 69 -11.86 -15.36 -11.84
CA ASN A 69 -12.54 -16.61 -11.53
C ASN A 69 -12.70 -17.40 -12.84
N VAL A 70 -11.66 -18.11 -13.28
CA VAL A 70 -11.82 -19.08 -14.36
C VAL A 70 -12.54 -20.29 -13.76
N ALA A 71 -13.87 -20.31 -13.88
CA ALA A 71 -14.60 -21.55 -13.74
C ALA A 71 -14.05 -22.52 -14.79
N PRO A 72 -13.83 -23.81 -14.49
CA PRO A 72 -13.53 -24.77 -15.54
C PRO A 72 -14.69 -24.71 -16.52
N SER A 73 -14.42 -24.27 -17.74
CA SER A 73 -15.39 -24.36 -18.83
C SER A 73 -15.72 -25.83 -18.99
N SER A 74 -16.89 -26.23 -18.50
CA SER A 74 -17.52 -27.47 -18.91
C SER A 74 -17.86 -27.31 -20.39
N THR A 75 -16.90 -27.61 -21.26
CA THR A 75 -17.20 -27.92 -22.66
C THR A 75 -18.08 -29.16 -22.64
N SER A 76 -19.39 -28.96 -22.76
CA SER A 76 -20.34 -30.04 -23.05
C SER A 76 -20.16 -30.48 -24.50
N ASN A 77 -19.03 -31.08 -24.83
CA ASN A 77 -18.92 -31.87 -26.05
C ASN A 77 -19.45 -33.27 -25.75
N ARG A 78 -20.77 -33.39 -25.84
CA ARG A 78 -21.48 -34.67 -25.94
C ARG A 78 -21.04 -35.32 -27.26
N PRO A 79 -20.42 -36.52 -27.27
CA PRO A 79 -20.17 -37.22 -28.52
C PRO A 79 -21.46 -37.89 -28.98
N GLN A 80 -22.06 -37.37 -30.06
CA GLN A 80 -22.94 -38.17 -30.90
C GLN A 80 -22.08 -38.96 -31.89
N ALA A 81 -22.31 -40.27 -31.91
CA ALA A 81 -21.65 -41.20 -32.79
C ALA A 81 -22.22 -41.09 -34.22
N VAL A 82 -21.35 -40.93 -35.22
CA VAL A 82 -21.44 -41.69 -36.49
C VAL A 82 -20.04 -41.85 -37.11
N SER A 83 -19.89 -42.96 -37.81
CA SER A 83 -18.70 -43.70 -38.18
C SER A 83 -18.04 -43.29 -39.53
N ILE A 84 -16.81 -43.78 -39.72
CA ILE A 84 -16.21 -44.39 -40.94
C ILE A 84 -14.94 -43.71 -41.50
N ALA A 85 -13.90 -44.57 -41.66
CA ALA A 85 -12.75 -44.56 -42.60
C ALA A 85 -11.45 -43.83 -42.21
N THR A 86 -10.39 -44.59 -41.86
CA THR A 86 -9.14 -44.90 -42.64
C THR A 86 -8.15 -43.69 -42.66
N SER A 87 -6.85 -43.73 -42.39
CA SER A 87 -5.77 -44.71 -42.59
C SER A 87 -4.47 -44.19 -41.94
N VAL A 88 -3.69 -45.10 -41.35
CA VAL A 88 -2.20 -45.21 -41.27
C VAL A 88 -1.22 -44.01 -41.32
N CYS A 89 -0.33 -44.05 -40.31
CA CYS A 89 1.16 -43.95 -40.34
C CYS A 89 1.95 -42.62 -40.42
N ALA A 90 3.04 -42.65 -39.62
CA ALA A 90 4.35 -41.97 -39.70
C ALA A 90 4.43 -40.49 -39.23
N LYS A 91 5.18 -40.15 -38.17
CA LYS A 91 6.65 -40.08 -37.94
C LYS A 91 7.22 -38.67 -38.23
N MET A 92 8.05 -38.21 -37.28
CA MET A 92 9.06 -37.14 -37.32
C MET A 92 8.64 -35.69 -37.00
N CYS A 93 9.39 -35.11 -36.06
CA CYS A 93 9.52 -33.66 -35.82
C CYS A 93 10.09 -32.93 -37.05
N PRO A 94 9.92 -31.60 -37.11
CA PRO A 94 11.12 -30.75 -37.21
C PRO A 94 11.09 -29.51 -36.31
N LYS A 95 12.29 -28.96 -36.07
CA LYS A 95 12.59 -27.67 -35.43
C LYS A 95 12.74 -26.59 -36.53
N PRO A 96 13.09 -25.34 -36.17
CA PRO A 96 12.25 -24.14 -36.09
C PRO A 96 12.16 -23.31 -37.40
N GLN A 97 11.14 -22.47 -37.55
CA GLN A 97 11.15 -21.35 -38.51
C GLN A 97 10.60 -20.06 -37.89
N LEU A 98 11.44 -19.02 -37.91
CA LEU A 98 11.06 -17.62 -37.75
C LEU A 98 10.15 -17.22 -38.92
N ALA A 99 9.02 -16.58 -38.62
CA ALA A 99 8.27 -15.80 -39.60
C ALA A 99 7.91 -14.44 -38.98
N ALA A 100 8.35 -13.38 -39.64
CA ALA A 100 7.93 -12.01 -39.40
C ALA A 100 6.48 -11.83 -39.88
N GLY A 101 5.66 -11.12 -39.11
CA GLY A 101 4.28 -10.83 -39.46
C GLY A 101 3.61 -9.87 -38.49
N THR A 102 3.74 -8.58 -38.79
CA THR A 102 2.77 -7.48 -38.62
C THR A 102 2.02 -7.30 -37.28
N MET A 103 2.30 -6.14 -36.67
CA MET A 103 1.69 -5.56 -35.48
C MET A 103 0.20 -5.21 -35.67
N ALA A 104 -0.68 -5.82 -34.87
CA ALA A 104 -1.93 -5.21 -34.38
C ALA A 104 -2.58 -6.14 -33.32
N GLY A 105 -2.64 -5.70 -32.07
CA GLY A 105 -3.37 -6.40 -31.01
C GLY A 105 -2.72 -6.18 -29.65
N ASN A 106 -3.36 -5.38 -28.81
CA ASN A 106 -2.89 -4.91 -27.51
C ASN A 106 -2.80 -6.07 -26.49
N ALA A 107 -1.77 -6.91 -26.60
CA ALA A 107 -1.46 -7.93 -25.60
C ALA A 107 -0.72 -7.24 -24.45
N SER A 108 -1.40 -7.08 -23.31
CA SER A 108 -0.76 -6.64 -22.07
C SER A 108 0.35 -7.63 -21.72
N VAL A 109 1.60 -7.26 -22.00
CA VAL A 109 2.75 -8.05 -21.58
C VAL A 109 2.74 -8.06 -20.05
N ASN A 110 2.41 -9.20 -19.45
CA ASN A 110 2.44 -9.37 -17.99
C ASN A 110 3.88 -9.16 -17.52
N LEU A 111 4.17 -7.96 -17.00
CA LEU A 111 5.51 -7.53 -16.64
C LEU A 111 6.15 -8.41 -15.56
N PHE A 112 5.31 -9.06 -14.74
CA PHE A 112 5.70 -10.11 -13.81
C PHE A 112 4.64 -11.22 -13.90
N PRO A 113 4.93 -12.36 -14.55
CA PRO A 113 3.94 -13.43 -14.74
C PRO A 113 3.49 -14.09 -13.42
N ASP A 114 4.25 -13.88 -12.35
CA ASP A 114 4.09 -14.52 -11.05
C ASP A 114 3.38 -13.65 -9.99
N TYR A 115 2.84 -12.49 -10.40
CA TYR A 115 2.03 -11.62 -9.56
C TYR A 115 0.53 -11.80 -9.83
N THR A 116 -0.28 -11.75 -8.78
CA THR A 116 -1.75 -11.78 -8.90
C THR A 116 -2.38 -10.85 -7.87
N SER A 117 -3.23 -9.92 -8.32
CA SER A 117 -3.97 -9.01 -7.44
C SER A 117 -5.37 -9.51 -7.10
N PHE A 118 -5.80 -9.25 -5.87
CA PHE A 118 -7.13 -9.54 -5.34
C PHE A 118 -7.72 -8.24 -4.77
N PRO A 119 -8.19 -7.32 -5.64
CA PRO A 119 -8.91 -6.13 -5.19
C PRO A 119 -10.23 -6.50 -4.53
N GLU A 120 -10.67 -5.70 -3.57
CA GLU A 120 -11.93 -5.91 -2.82
C GLU A 120 -12.01 -7.29 -2.13
N HIS A 121 -10.87 -7.93 -1.88
CA HIS A 121 -10.81 -9.18 -1.11
C HIS A 121 -10.32 -8.91 0.31
N CYS A 122 -10.87 -9.69 1.24
CA CYS A 122 -10.47 -9.70 2.64
C CYS A 122 -9.84 -11.03 3.01
N VAL A 123 -8.77 -10.99 3.80
CA VAL A 123 -8.30 -12.17 4.53
C VAL A 123 -9.28 -12.47 5.66
N VAL A 124 -9.80 -13.69 5.69
CA VAL A 124 -10.72 -14.19 6.73
C VAL A 124 -9.95 -14.93 7.82
N SER A 125 -9.03 -15.82 7.43
CA SER A 125 -8.23 -16.57 8.40
C SER A 125 -6.91 -17.05 7.81
N PHE A 126 -5.93 -17.26 8.70
CA PHE A 126 -4.71 -18.01 8.46
C PHE A 126 -4.83 -19.36 9.15
N GLN A 127 -4.63 -20.43 8.41
CA GLN A 127 -4.77 -21.80 8.90
C GLN A 127 -3.40 -22.41 9.20
N SER A 128 -3.37 -23.37 10.13
CA SER A 128 -2.14 -24.07 10.54
C SER A 128 -1.48 -24.86 9.39
N ASP A 129 -2.24 -25.23 8.35
CA ASP A 129 -1.77 -25.93 7.16
C ASP A 129 -1.18 -25.00 6.08
N LYS A 130 -0.84 -23.76 6.46
CA LYS A 130 -0.32 -22.70 5.57
C LYS A 130 -1.30 -22.28 4.47
N LYS A 131 -2.60 -22.43 4.71
CA LYS A 131 -3.62 -21.83 3.85
C LYS A 131 -4.11 -20.49 4.40
N CYS A 132 -4.45 -19.60 3.49
CA CYS A 132 -5.17 -18.38 3.77
C CYS A 132 -6.54 -18.43 3.10
N LEU A 133 -7.59 -18.09 3.85
CA LEU A 133 -8.93 -17.90 3.30
C LEU A 133 -9.11 -16.45 2.87
N LEU A 134 -9.41 -16.25 1.59
CA LEU A 134 -9.76 -14.97 1.00
C LEU A 134 -11.24 -14.93 0.66
N GLN A 135 -11.91 -13.87 1.10
CA GLN A 135 -13.31 -13.59 0.79
C GLN A 135 -13.39 -12.37 -0.14
N GLY A 136 -13.97 -12.56 -1.32
CA GLY A 136 -14.41 -11.46 -2.21
C GLY A 136 -15.94 -11.34 -2.24
N ASN A 137 -16.46 -10.58 -3.21
CA ASN A 137 -17.89 -10.30 -3.44
C ASN A 137 -18.72 -11.55 -3.81
N ASN A 138 -18.78 -12.56 -2.92
CA ASN A 138 -19.47 -13.86 -3.02
C ASN A 138 -18.57 -15.07 -3.34
N SER A 139 -17.25 -14.98 -3.13
CA SER A 139 -16.40 -16.18 -3.20
C SER A 139 -15.50 -16.28 -1.99
N LEU A 140 -15.45 -17.47 -1.39
CA LEU A 140 -14.49 -17.83 -0.36
C LEU A 140 -13.53 -18.85 -0.95
N LYS A 141 -12.24 -18.52 -0.97
CA LYS A 141 -11.21 -19.37 -1.57
C LYS A 141 -10.04 -19.57 -0.62
N ALA A 142 -9.52 -20.79 -0.62
CA ALA A 142 -8.32 -21.14 0.12
C ALA A 142 -7.10 -21.11 -0.80
N PHE A 143 -6.06 -20.39 -0.41
CA PHE A 143 -4.78 -20.34 -1.11
C PHE A 143 -3.68 -20.86 -0.20
N LYS A 144 -2.86 -21.79 -0.70
CA LYS A 144 -1.64 -22.20 -0.01
C LYS A 144 -0.58 -21.12 -0.18
N ILE A 145 0.09 -20.78 0.91
CA ILE A 145 1.05 -19.68 0.97
C ILE A 145 2.29 -20.09 1.78
N SER A 146 3.43 -19.45 1.52
CA SER A 146 4.68 -19.70 2.26
C SER A 146 4.89 -18.71 3.41
N MET A 147 4.45 -17.46 3.23
CA MET A 147 4.60 -16.35 4.18
C MET A 147 3.49 -15.32 3.97
N VAL A 148 3.17 -14.55 5.02
CA VAL A 148 2.25 -13.41 4.96
C VAL A 148 2.97 -12.15 5.41
N LEU A 149 2.80 -11.05 4.66
CA LEU A 149 3.13 -9.70 5.08
C LEU A 149 1.85 -8.89 5.24
N VAL A 150 1.51 -8.54 6.49
CA VAL A 150 0.33 -7.71 6.81
C VAL A 150 0.74 -6.25 6.94
N LEU A 151 0.52 -5.48 5.88
CA LEU A 151 1.01 -4.11 5.69
C LEU A 151 -0.16 -3.13 5.55
N ILE A 152 -1.00 -3.11 6.60
CA ILE A 152 -2.26 -2.35 6.65
C ILE A 152 -2.13 -0.96 7.29
N GLY A 153 -0.90 -0.49 7.51
CA GLY A 153 -0.60 0.77 8.19
C GLY A 153 -0.64 0.66 9.72
N THR A 154 -0.48 1.82 10.37
CA THR A 154 -0.40 1.95 11.84
C THR A 154 -1.19 3.15 12.31
N ASN A 155 -1.72 3.09 13.53
CA ASN A 155 -2.37 4.23 14.19
C ASN A 155 -1.49 4.78 15.31
N PRO A 156 -1.57 6.09 15.60
CA PRO A 156 -0.86 6.67 16.73
C PRO A 156 -1.38 6.08 18.05
N ASN A 157 -0.46 5.75 18.96
CA ASN A 157 -0.82 5.37 20.32
C ASN A 157 -0.60 6.55 21.25
N LEU A 158 -1.69 7.20 21.65
CA LEU A 158 -1.69 8.40 22.50
C LEU A 158 -2.22 8.12 23.91
N PHE A 159 -2.15 6.87 24.38
CA PHE A 159 -2.69 6.47 25.70
C PHE A 159 -2.17 7.29 26.88
N PHE A 160 -0.98 7.87 26.75
CA PHE A 160 -0.34 8.71 27.76
C PHE A 160 -0.98 10.11 27.88
N LEU A 161 -1.88 10.47 26.95
CA LEU A 161 -2.63 11.72 26.98
C LEU A 161 -4.06 11.47 27.46
N LYS A 162 -4.62 12.46 28.17
CA LYS A 162 -6.03 12.45 28.59
C LYS A 162 -6.93 12.23 27.37
N GLY A 163 -7.87 11.27 27.48
CA GLY A 163 -8.79 10.94 26.40
C GLY A 163 -8.08 10.54 25.10
N GLN A 164 -6.89 9.93 25.19
CA GLN A 164 -6.04 9.58 24.05
C GLN A 164 -5.71 10.79 23.14
N GLY A 165 -5.64 11.99 23.71
CA GLY A 165 -5.35 13.21 22.95
C GLY A 165 -6.48 13.64 22.02
N GLN A 166 -7.70 13.11 22.15
CA GLN A 166 -8.84 13.43 21.28
C GLN A 166 -9.10 14.94 21.17
N TYR A 167 -8.93 15.67 22.28
CA TYR A 167 -9.11 17.11 22.33
C TYR A 167 -8.08 17.91 21.50
N LEU A 168 -6.97 17.27 21.10
CA LEU A 168 -5.93 17.88 20.26
C LEU A 168 -6.23 17.76 18.76
N GLY A 169 -7.18 16.90 18.36
CA GLY A 169 -7.56 16.74 16.95
C GLY A 169 -8.26 17.98 16.39
N GLN A 170 -8.21 18.15 15.06
CA GLN A 170 -8.97 19.18 14.34
C GLN A 170 -10.48 19.09 14.62
N ASP A 171 -11.00 17.87 14.74
CA ASP A 171 -12.35 17.55 15.17
C ASP A 171 -12.30 16.82 16.54
N PRO A 172 -12.61 17.50 17.65
CA PRO A 172 -12.61 16.92 18.99
C PRO A 172 -13.66 15.81 19.20
N THR A 173 -14.59 15.62 18.27
CA THR A 173 -15.61 14.56 18.36
C THR A 173 -15.11 13.22 17.80
N LYS A 174 -13.98 13.22 17.10
CA LYS A 174 -13.38 12.03 16.48
C LYS A 174 -12.04 11.67 17.11
N PRO A 175 -11.63 10.40 17.13
CA PRO A 175 -10.29 10.03 17.58
C PRO A 175 -9.21 10.66 16.69
N VAL A 176 -8.02 10.90 17.25
CA VAL A 176 -6.87 11.39 16.47
C VAL A 176 -6.44 10.33 15.47
N SER A 177 -6.20 10.74 14.23
CA SER A 177 -5.68 9.87 13.17
C SER A 177 -4.80 10.65 12.20
N CYS A 178 -3.81 9.98 11.61
CA CYS A 178 -2.85 10.63 10.72
C CYS A 178 -3.46 11.10 9.38
N LYS A 179 -4.70 10.73 9.06
CA LYS A 179 -5.35 11.05 7.78
C LYS A 179 -6.70 11.74 7.94
N GLN A 180 -7.57 11.24 8.82
CA GLN A 180 -8.95 11.71 8.91
C GLN A 180 -9.14 12.82 9.95
N ASN A 181 -8.29 12.87 10.97
CA ASN A 181 -8.38 13.83 12.07
C ASN A 181 -7.00 14.06 12.70
N PRO A 182 -6.09 14.75 11.99
CA PRO A 182 -4.76 15.05 12.52
C PRO A 182 -4.85 16.01 13.72
N ILE A 183 -3.78 16.10 14.49
CA ILE A 183 -3.61 17.08 15.56
C ILE A 183 -3.63 18.49 14.96
N ASP A 184 -4.43 19.37 15.55
CA ASP A 184 -4.53 20.76 15.16
C ASP A 184 -3.32 21.54 15.69
N ILE A 185 -2.55 22.12 14.77
CA ILE A 185 -1.31 22.85 15.07
C ILE A 185 -1.28 24.21 14.39
N HIS A 186 -0.54 25.13 14.99
CA HIS A 186 -0.18 26.37 14.31
C HIS A 186 0.85 26.09 13.18
N PRO A 187 0.57 26.48 11.92
CA PRO A 187 1.29 25.97 10.75
C PRO A 187 2.77 26.34 10.66
N TYR A 188 3.21 27.40 11.35
CA TYR A 188 4.60 27.85 11.32
C TYR A 188 5.42 27.43 12.55
N THR A 189 4.75 27.11 13.66
CA THR A 189 5.41 26.78 14.94
C THR A 189 5.23 25.33 15.32
N PHE A 190 4.27 24.63 14.70
CA PHE A 190 3.91 23.24 14.97
C PHE A 190 3.45 23.00 16.42
N GLU A 191 3.06 24.07 17.11
CA GLU A 191 2.49 24.03 18.45
C GLU A 191 1.02 23.66 18.37
N CYS A 192 0.57 22.77 19.25
CA CYS A 192 -0.83 22.36 19.34
C CYS A 192 -1.70 23.57 19.69
N THR A 193 -2.75 23.82 18.92
CA THR A 193 -3.62 25.00 19.13
C THR A 193 -4.40 24.91 20.43
N LYS A 194 -4.62 23.69 20.94
CA LYS A 194 -5.42 23.39 22.14
C LYS A 194 -4.57 23.19 23.40
N GLU A 195 -3.25 23.15 23.28
CA GLU A 195 -2.35 22.87 24.41
C GLU A 195 -1.03 23.65 24.27
N PRO A 196 -0.93 24.84 24.91
CA PRO A 196 0.29 25.65 24.86
C PRO A 196 1.51 24.89 25.39
N GLY A 197 2.61 24.96 24.65
CA GLY A 197 3.86 24.26 24.98
C GLY A 197 3.92 22.80 24.52
N LEU A 198 2.82 22.23 24.03
CA LEU A 198 2.82 20.93 23.37
C LEU A 198 2.99 21.12 21.86
N PHE A 199 3.83 20.31 21.23
CA PHE A 199 4.10 20.37 19.79
C PHE A 199 3.84 19.01 19.15
N ALA A 200 3.39 19.02 17.89
CA ALA A 200 3.19 17.81 17.11
C ALA A 200 3.78 18.00 15.71
N MET A 201 4.30 16.92 15.12
CA MET A 201 4.87 16.93 13.78
C MET A 201 4.82 15.53 13.15
N GLY A 202 5.07 15.43 11.84
CA GLY A 202 5.03 14.16 11.14
C GLY A 202 3.61 13.63 10.97
N PRO A 203 3.39 12.31 10.99
CA PRO A 203 2.07 11.73 10.73
C PRO A 203 0.96 12.24 11.64
N LEU A 204 1.29 12.64 12.88
CA LEU A 204 0.32 13.20 13.82
C LEU A 204 -0.34 14.50 13.31
N VAL A 205 0.33 15.25 12.44
CA VAL A 205 -0.19 16.50 11.86
C VAL A 205 -0.62 16.33 10.39
N GLY A 206 -0.73 15.10 9.91
CA GLY A 206 -1.16 14.80 8.54
C GLY A 206 -0.02 14.66 7.53
N ASP A 207 1.25 14.70 7.95
CA ASP A 207 2.36 14.49 7.02
C ASP A 207 2.44 13.03 6.57
N ASN A 208 2.43 12.82 5.25
CA ASN A 208 2.51 11.48 4.66
C ASN A 208 3.92 11.11 4.17
N PHE A 209 4.85 12.07 4.09
CA PHE A 209 6.20 11.84 3.58
C PHE A 209 7.27 12.31 4.55
N VAL A 210 8.32 11.49 4.69
CA VAL A 210 9.48 11.77 5.54
C VAL A 210 10.14 13.11 5.21
N ARG A 211 10.05 13.57 3.96
CA ARG A 211 10.61 14.88 3.54
C ARG A 211 10.03 16.07 4.32
N PHE A 212 8.80 15.97 4.82
CA PHE A 212 8.13 17.05 5.56
C PHE A 212 8.61 17.12 7.02
N LEU A 213 9.15 16.03 7.55
CA LEU A 213 9.58 15.92 8.95
C LEU A 213 10.66 16.96 9.31
N LYS A 214 11.57 17.27 8.37
CA LYS A 214 12.63 18.27 8.56
C LYS A 214 12.07 19.67 8.77
N GLY A 215 11.03 20.04 8.01
CA GLY A 215 10.37 21.33 8.13
C GLY A 215 9.68 21.51 9.49
N GLY A 216 8.94 20.48 9.93
CA GLY A 216 8.30 20.48 11.25
C GLY A 216 9.31 20.61 12.40
N ALA A 217 10.38 19.83 12.37
CA ALA A 217 11.43 19.91 13.40
C ALA A 217 12.07 21.31 13.47
N LEU A 218 12.36 21.91 12.32
CA LEU A 218 12.93 23.26 12.26
C LEU A 218 11.95 24.33 12.79
N GLY A 219 10.66 24.20 12.46
CA GLY A 219 9.60 25.08 12.96
C GLY A 219 9.51 25.06 14.49
N ILE A 220 9.47 23.87 15.08
CA ILE A 220 9.46 23.66 16.55
C ILE A 220 10.72 24.26 17.19
N ALA A 221 11.90 23.90 16.69
CA ALA A 221 13.17 24.38 17.23
C ALA A 221 13.28 25.92 17.17
N SER A 222 12.85 26.52 16.05
CA SER A 222 12.80 27.99 15.88
C SER A 222 11.85 28.65 16.87
N CYS A 223 10.67 28.08 17.10
CA CYS A 223 9.70 28.56 18.10
C CYS A 223 10.32 28.56 19.51
N LEU A 224 10.90 27.42 19.91
CA LEU A 224 11.54 27.26 21.22
C LEU A 224 12.73 28.21 21.40
N LEU A 225 13.60 28.35 20.41
CA LEU A 225 14.74 29.25 20.45
C LEU A 225 14.30 30.72 20.61
N LYS A 226 13.26 31.15 19.90
CA LYS A 226 12.70 32.51 20.04
C LYS A 226 12.15 32.74 21.45
N ARG A 227 11.49 31.74 22.05
CA ARG A 227 10.99 31.82 23.44
C ARG A 227 12.14 31.90 24.45
N LEU A 228 13.19 31.09 24.28
CA LEU A 228 14.38 31.13 25.13
C LEU A 228 15.06 32.51 25.09
N LYS A 229 15.27 33.08 23.89
CA LYS A 229 15.86 34.42 23.74
C LYS A 229 15.00 35.51 24.38
N LYS A 230 13.67 35.44 24.27
CA LYS A 230 12.76 36.38 24.93
C LYS A 230 12.84 36.27 26.46
N LYS A 231 12.90 35.05 27.01
CA LYS A 231 13.11 34.83 28.45
C LYS A 231 14.48 35.35 28.92
N GLY A 232 15.54 35.11 28.16
CA GLY A 232 16.88 35.62 28.47
C GLY A 232 16.98 37.15 28.49
N LYS A 233 16.30 37.84 27.56
CA LYS A 233 16.20 39.32 27.57
C LYS A 233 15.40 39.87 28.76
N LEU A 234 14.38 39.15 29.23
CA LEU A 234 13.65 39.52 30.45
C LEU A 234 14.51 39.39 31.71
N ILE A 235 15.47 38.45 31.72
CA ILE A 235 16.38 38.23 32.85
C ILE A 235 17.58 39.20 32.82
N SER A 236 18.03 39.66 31.64
CA SER A 236 19.21 40.55 31.54
C SER A 236 18.94 42.04 31.80
N ASN A 237 17.69 42.47 32.02
CA ASN A 237 17.35 43.89 32.25
C ASN A 237 17.23 44.27 33.74
N GLY A 238 17.72 43.43 34.66
CA GLY A 238 17.62 43.63 36.11
C GLY A 238 18.92 43.95 36.84
N GLY A 239 19.99 44.38 36.17
CA GLY A 239 21.29 44.56 36.82
C GLY A 239 22.15 45.69 36.24
N ASN A 240 22.29 46.74 37.05
CA ASN A 240 23.34 47.77 37.09
C ASN A 240 23.21 49.00 36.17
N ASN A 241 22.37 49.94 36.62
CA ASN A 241 22.80 51.33 36.76
C ASN A 241 23.21 51.55 38.21
N PHE A 242 24.51 51.51 38.49
CA PHE A 242 25.11 52.21 39.62
C PHE A 242 26.36 52.92 39.08
N ILE A 243 26.28 54.24 39.21
CA ILE A 243 27.26 55.34 39.07
C ILE A 243 28.69 54.91 38.71
#